data_AF-A0A8J3Z666-F1
#
_entry.id   AF-A0A8J3Z666-F1
#
_cell.length_a   1.000
_cell.length_b   1.000
_cell.length_c   1.000
_cell.angle_alpha   90.00
_cell.angle_beta   90.00
_cell.angle_gamma   90.00
#
_symmetry.space_group_name_H-M   'P 1'
#
loop_
_entity.id
_entity.type
_entity.pdbx_description
1 polymer ?
#
loop_
_entity_poly.entity_id
_entity_poly.type
_entity_poly.pdbx_seq_one_letter_code
_entity_poly.pdbx_strand_id
1 'polypeptide(L)'
;MTGFEHIHVSHHQFLVLAGSGPGDLSLYSVGDRLVQLTGADTLTVLTGPHSAPVRVRVTLGRPGPLDGWDAASEATLFCDRGRLSVGGPMGHYPEAFRGLPIQAGLVRIRVHARNRRSEDEPEDPAHPEEYEVFAWPVTVAPALTTIEDDLYGFSADPHRNPAIWALEHLLAAANPPATDARLRRMSREPEWRYPRVEIRRAAAHVDIRRFGLTPDGDDLVLPVGDAELRFRPGAAPPGGFTATVRWTTRPGSTVEVPDREPSTVEISADGLVHRGVRAEDAVPLGLVWDYLLARTGTEPGHPWEPVFAAAAAAAARRAAETRRRREASEVRRWGGRMPSPRIRSLAANTHQLWSLDPDLAEAIAATTSDRQRAVARWAARRACAVAGLDTVDWIVAALAAVDNDEPLPFTDDATAFNRLLTDPRTPRTTVRAPDGRPNWSQQALAFPAVLAAARPDPLAAALEAVGTTAWAYGDAHPRFLAEARAFLETSSKG
;
A
#
# COMPACT_ATOMS: atom_id res chain seq x y z
N MET A 1 8.90 2.66 -28.48
CA MET A 1 8.12 1.48 -28.90
C MET A 1 8.91 0.26 -28.47
N THR A 2 8.32 -0.62 -27.69
CA THR A 2 8.96 -1.89 -27.31
C THR A 2 8.66 -2.97 -28.36
N GLY A 3 9.42 -4.07 -28.36
CA GLY A 3 9.04 -5.28 -29.09
C GLY A 3 7.87 -5.99 -28.42
N PHE A 4 7.40 -7.08 -29.02
CA PHE A 4 6.51 -8.01 -28.32
C PHE A 4 7.33 -8.83 -27.32
N GLU A 5 6.90 -8.84 -26.06
CA GLU A 5 7.43 -9.67 -24.99
C GLU A 5 6.36 -10.61 -24.47
N HIS A 6 6.77 -11.70 -23.83
CA HIS A 6 5.83 -12.59 -23.17
C HIS A 6 5.50 -12.06 -21.77
N ILE A 7 4.20 -12.01 -21.44
CA ILE A 7 3.71 -11.80 -20.08
C ILE A 7 3.00 -13.08 -19.66
N HIS A 8 3.42 -13.68 -18.54
CA HIS A 8 2.66 -14.77 -17.93
C HIS A 8 1.40 -14.19 -17.29
N VAL A 9 0.22 -14.53 -17.83
CA VAL A 9 -1.07 -14.13 -17.28
C VAL A 9 -1.50 -15.12 -16.20
N SER A 10 -2.32 -14.66 -15.26
CA SER A 10 -2.93 -15.51 -14.24
C SER A 10 -4.33 -15.00 -13.98
N HIS A 11 -5.30 -15.91 -13.83
CA HIS A 11 -6.71 -15.56 -13.69
C HIS A 11 -7.27 -14.73 -14.86
N HIS A 12 -6.92 -15.10 -16.10
CA HIS A 12 -7.40 -14.44 -17.32
C HIS A 12 -7.04 -12.96 -17.41
N GLN A 13 -5.91 -12.54 -16.83
CA GLN A 13 -5.58 -11.12 -16.81
C GLN A 13 -4.09 -10.80 -16.72
N PHE A 14 -3.77 -9.61 -17.22
CA PHE A 14 -2.59 -8.82 -16.85
C PHE A 14 -2.99 -7.39 -16.51
N LEU A 15 -2.06 -6.63 -15.93
CA LEU A 15 -2.30 -5.31 -15.37
C LEU A 15 -1.48 -4.24 -16.08
N VAL A 16 -2.08 -3.07 -16.27
CA VAL A 16 -1.41 -1.80 -16.57
C VAL A 16 -1.50 -0.92 -15.33
N LEU A 17 -0.34 -0.58 -14.76
CA LEU A 17 -0.19 0.20 -13.53
C LEU A 17 0.40 1.56 -13.84
N ALA A 18 -0.31 2.63 -13.52
CA ALA A 18 0.14 4.02 -13.64
C ALA A 18 0.51 4.65 -12.29
N GLY A 19 0.23 3.96 -11.18
CA GLY A 19 0.47 4.45 -9.83
C GLY A 19 1.43 3.60 -9.03
N SER A 20 1.70 4.06 -7.81
CA SER A 20 2.72 3.49 -6.93
C SER A 20 2.21 2.51 -5.88
N GLY A 21 0.88 2.35 -5.79
CA GLY A 21 0.26 1.40 -4.89
C GLY A 21 0.45 -0.05 -5.39
N PRO A 22 0.31 -1.05 -4.51
CA PRO A 22 0.02 -2.40 -4.99
C PRO A 22 -1.30 -2.30 -5.77
N GLY A 23 -1.26 -2.62 -7.08
CA GLY A 23 -2.46 -2.58 -7.92
C GLY A 23 -3.61 -3.32 -7.25
N ASP A 24 -4.82 -2.77 -7.32
CA ASP A 24 -5.98 -3.45 -6.75
C ASP A 24 -6.25 -4.73 -7.55
N LEU A 25 -6.11 -5.87 -6.88
CA LEU A 25 -6.43 -7.19 -7.44
C LEU A 25 -7.92 -7.51 -7.32
N SER A 26 -8.76 -6.56 -6.90
CA SER A 26 -10.21 -6.73 -6.89
C SER A 26 -10.67 -7.03 -8.31
N LEU A 27 -11.24 -8.23 -8.49
CA LEU A 27 -11.31 -8.83 -9.82
C LEU A 27 -12.33 -8.16 -10.76
N TYR A 28 -13.29 -7.35 -10.28
CA TYR A 28 -14.40 -6.88 -11.15
C TYR A 28 -14.97 -5.53 -10.71
N SER A 29 -14.67 -4.45 -11.43
CA SER A 29 -15.07 -3.08 -11.04
C SER A 29 -15.82 -2.29 -12.13
N VAL A 30 -15.18 -1.90 -13.24
CA VAL A 30 -15.84 -1.11 -14.31
C VAL A 30 -15.21 -1.37 -15.66
N GLY A 31 -15.97 -1.77 -16.69
CA GLY A 31 -15.41 -1.86 -18.04
C GLY A 31 -16.20 -2.78 -18.97
N ASP A 32 -15.48 -3.36 -19.92
CA ASP A 32 -16.01 -4.30 -20.92
C ASP A 32 -15.29 -5.65 -20.84
N ARG A 33 -15.41 -6.47 -21.89
CA ARG A 33 -14.81 -7.80 -21.97
C ARG A 33 -13.31 -7.79 -22.27
N LEU A 34 -12.72 -6.64 -22.61
CA LEU A 34 -11.29 -6.52 -22.89
C LEU A 34 -10.56 -5.81 -21.76
N VAL A 35 -11.11 -4.71 -21.23
CA VAL A 35 -10.48 -3.93 -20.17
C VAL A 35 -11.43 -3.64 -19.01
N GLN A 36 -10.91 -3.69 -17.80
CA GLN A 36 -11.61 -3.29 -16.59
C GLN A 36 -10.76 -2.33 -15.77
N LEU A 37 -11.33 -1.20 -15.39
CA LEU A 37 -10.74 -0.23 -14.49
C LEU A 37 -10.92 -0.74 -13.06
N THR A 38 -9.80 -1.16 -12.45
CA THR A 38 -9.75 -1.72 -11.09
C THR A 38 -9.16 -0.74 -10.07
N GLY A 39 -8.54 0.33 -10.56
CA GLY A 39 -8.00 1.44 -9.78
C GLY A 39 -8.18 2.77 -10.51
N ALA A 40 -8.04 3.90 -9.81
CA ALA A 40 -7.87 5.19 -10.50
C ALA A 40 -6.57 5.21 -11.33
N ASP A 41 -5.61 4.38 -10.95
CA ASP A 41 -4.27 4.23 -11.52
C ASP A 41 -4.00 2.82 -12.06
N THR A 42 -5.01 1.95 -12.11
CA THR A 42 -4.87 0.53 -12.47
C THR A 42 -5.94 0.11 -13.49
N LEU A 43 -5.49 -0.50 -14.58
CA LEU A 43 -6.33 -1.10 -15.61
C LEU A 43 -5.99 -2.59 -15.73
N THR A 44 -6.98 -3.44 -15.58
CA THR A 44 -6.91 -4.87 -15.86
C THR A 44 -7.24 -5.10 -17.33
N VAL A 45 -6.44 -5.92 -18.01
CA VAL A 45 -6.71 -6.41 -19.37
C VAL A 45 -7.06 -7.89 -19.29
N LEU A 46 -8.23 -8.26 -19.82
CA LEU A 46 -8.75 -9.61 -19.80
C LEU A 46 -8.21 -10.44 -20.97
N THR A 47 -7.83 -11.68 -20.70
CA THR A 47 -7.20 -12.60 -21.65
C THR A 47 -7.92 -13.93 -21.75
N GLY A 48 -7.83 -14.59 -22.89
CA GLY A 48 -8.43 -15.91 -23.09
C GLY A 48 -7.84 -16.96 -22.13
N PRO A 49 -6.52 -17.15 -22.09
CA PRO A 49 -5.88 -18.13 -21.20
C PRO A 49 -6.00 -17.76 -19.73
N HIS A 50 -6.36 -18.74 -18.89
CA HIS A 50 -6.35 -18.57 -17.43
C HIS A 50 -4.93 -18.40 -16.89
N SER A 51 -3.97 -19.22 -17.34
CA SER A 51 -2.58 -19.23 -16.84
C SER A 51 -1.61 -19.70 -17.92
N ALA A 52 -1.14 -18.77 -18.74
CA ALA A 52 -0.25 -19.03 -19.87
C ALA A 52 0.54 -17.75 -20.22
N PRO A 53 1.60 -17.82 -21.03
CA PRO A 53 2.18 -16.62 -21.62
C PRO A 53 1.28 -16.06 -22.74
N VAL A 54 1.11 -14.74 -22.76
CA VAL A 54 0.55 -13.99 -23.90
C VAL A 54 1.60 -13.01 -24.44
N ARG A 55 1.48 -12.59 -25.70
CA ARG A 55 2.42 -11.63 -26.30
C ARG A 55 1.89 -10.22 -26.10
N VAL A 56 2.68 -9.35 -25.49
CA VAL A 56 2.30 -7.96 -25.25
C VAL A 56 3.35 -7.02 -25.84
N ARG A 57 2.90 -5.95 -26.49
CA ARG A 57 3.72 -4.81 -26.89
C ARG A 57 3.22 -3.55 -26.19
N VAL A 58 4.14 -2.66 -25.80
CA VAL A 58 3.79 -1.38 -25.18
C VAL A 58 4.33 -0.21 -26.00
N THR A 59 3.43 0.68 -26.41
CA THR A 59 3.73 1.83 -27.25
C THR A 59 3.36 3.12 -26.51
N LEU A 60 4.37 3.91 -26.14
CA LEU A 60 4.17 5.26 -25.63
C LEU A 60 3.85 6.18 -26.81
N GLY A 61 2.60 6.61 -26.92
CA GLY A 61 2.09 7.35 -28.06
C GLY A 61 0.62 7.06 -28.34
N ARG A 62 0.06 7.77 -29.31
CA ARG A 62 -1.32 7.53 -29.77
C ARG A 62 -1.38 6.30 -30.67
N PRO A 63 -2.46 5.52 -30.61
CA PRO A 63 -2.67 4.37 -31.48
C PRO A 63 -2.91 4.79 -32.93
N GLY A 64 -2.52 3.91 -33.85
CA GLY A 64 -2.93 3.96 -35.25
C GLY A 64 -4.34 3.40 -35.47
N PRO A 65 -4.73 3.15 -36.74
CA PRO A 65 -5.97 2.43 -37.06
C PRO A 65 -5.95 0.99 -36.51
N LEU A 66 -7.12 0.36 -36.44
CA LEU A 66 -7.33 -1.01 -35.91
C LEU A 66 -6.96 -2.12 -36.91
N ASP A 67 -6.27 -1.82 -38.00
CA ASP A 67 -6.04 -2.77 -39.09
C ASP A 67 -5.47 -4.12 -38.60
N GLY A 68 -6.28 -5.18 -38.68
CA GLY A 68 -5.92 -6.54 -38.27
C GLY A 68 -5.96 -6.82 -36.75
N TRP A 69 -6.69 -6.00 -35.98
CA TRP A 69 -7.00 -6.22 -34.57
C TRP A 69 -8.49 -6.57 -34.40
N ASP A 70 -8.79 -7.51 -33.49
CA ASP A 70 -10.14 -8.06 -33.32
C ASP A 70 -10.98 -7.29 -32.30
N ALA A 71 -10.32 -6.71 -31.29
CA ALA A 71 -10.96 -5.94 -30.24
C ALA A 71 -10.10 -4.72 -29.85
N ALA A 72 -10.77 -3.65 -29.43
CA ALA A 72 -10.09 -2.50 -28.86
C ALA A 72 -10.96 -1.73 -27.87
N SER A 73 -10.34 -1.34 -26.77
CA SER A 73 -10.99 -0.56 -25.72
C SER A 73 -10.05 0.49 -25.15
N GLU A 74 -10.65 1.56 -24.63
CA GLU A 74 -9.93 2.67 -24.04
C GLU A 74 -10.42 3.06 -22.66
N ALA A 75 -9.46 3.37 -21.79
CA ALA A 75 -9.72 3.89 -20.46
C ALA A 75 -8.72 4.99 -20.08
N THR A 76 -9.06 5.81 -19.10
CA THR A 76 -8.18 6.87 -18.59
C THR A 76 -7.74 6.51 -17.18
N LEU A 77 -6.43 6.58 -16.92
CA LEU A 77 -5.82 6.37 -15.61
C LEU A 77 -5.16 7.65 -15.12
N PHE A 78 -4.99 7.75 -13.81
CA PHE A 78 -4.15 8.74 -13.15
C PHE A 78 -2.76 8.17 -12.89
N CYS A 79 -1.73 8.92 -13.26
CA CYS A 79 -0.32 8.57 -13.09
C CYS A 79 0.35 9.54 -12.12
N ASP A 80 0.73 9.05 -10.94
CA ASP A 80 1.28 9.89 -9.87
C ASP A 80 2.77 10.26 -10.12
N ARG A 81 3.59 9.29 -10.53
CA ARG A 81 5.05 9.46 -10.61
C ARG A 81 5.60 9.54 -12.01
N GLY A 82 4.73 9.61 -13.02
CA GLY A 82 5.14 9.61 -14.41
C GLY A 82 5.80 8.28 -14.81
N ARG A 83 5.31 7.17 -14.24
CA ARG A 83 5.78 5.83 -14.56
C ARG A 83 4.61 4.91 -14.81
N LEU A 84 4.73 4.10 -15.86
CA LEU A 84 3.77 3.08 -16.23
C LEU A 84 4.44 1.72 -16.21
N SER A 85 3.75 0.70 -15.69
CA SER A 85 4.22 -0.68 -15.74
C SER A 85 3.16 -1.61 -16.32
N VAL A 86 3.58 -2.66 -17.01
CA VAL A 86 2.68 -3.72 -17.51
C VAL A 86 3.20 -5.09 -17.07
N GLY A 87 2.33 -5.93 -16.50
CA GLY A 87 2.73 -7.25 -16.02
C GLY A 87 1.60 -8.11 -15.46
N GLY A 88 1.91 -9.36 -15.15
CA GLY A 88 0.95 -10.33 -14.60
C GLY A 88 0.65 -10.10 -13.12
N PRO A 89 -0.55 -10.49 -12.61
CA PRO A 89 -0.98 -10.24 -11.23
C PRO A 89 -0.07 -10.86 -10.18
N MET A 90 0.53 -12.01 -10.50
CA MET A 90 1.41 -12.76 -9.59
C MET A 90 2.88 -12.28 -9.61
N GLY A 91 3.13 -11.06 -10.08
CA GLY A 91 4.44 -10.41 -9.99
C GLY A 91 5.35 -10.58 -11.21
N HIS A 92 4.85 -11.15 -12.31
CA HIS A 92 5.63 -11.24 -13.56
C HIS A 92 5.61 -9.91 -14.33
N TYR A 93 6.59 -9.04 -14.08
CA TYR A 93 6.79 -7.77 -14.80
C TYR A 93 8.07 -7.85 -15.64
N PRO A 94 7.97 -8.02 -16.98
CA PRO A 94 9.12 -7.95 -17.87
C PRO A 94 9.89 -6.65 -17.64
N GLU A 95 11.22 -6.71 -17.69
CA GLU A 95 12.08 -5.53 -17.50
C GLU A 95 11.74 -4.43 -18.52
N ALA A 96 11.45 -4.82 -19.76
CA ALA A 96 11.04 -3.92 -20.84
C ALA A 96 9.76 -3.12 -20.53
N PHE A 97 8.91 -3.59 -19.63
CA PHE A 97 7.63 -2.97 -19.28
C PHE A 97 7.60 -2.45 -17.84
N ARG A 98 8.73 -2.40 -17.14
CA ARG A 98 8.78 -1.94 -15.75
C ARG A 98 9.13 -0.47 -15.68
N GLY A 99 8.21 0.35 -15.16
CA GLY A 99 8.48 1.76 -14.85
C GLY A 99 8.80 2.63 -16.07
N LEU A 100 8.14 2.37 -17.19
CA LEU A 100 8.21 3.13 -18.45
C LEU A 100 7.92 4.61 -18.19
N PRO A 101 8.77 5.53 -18.66
CA PRO A 101 8.60 6.95 -18.39
C PRO A 101 7.39 7.51 -19.16
N ILE A 102 6.48 8.16 -18.45
CA ILE A 102 5.34 8.89 -19.02
C ILE A 102 5.13 10.20 -18.26
N GLN A 103 4.42 11.16 -18.83
CA GLN A 103 4.09 12.37 -18.10
C GLN A 103 3.12 12.05 -16.96
N ALA A 104 3.41 12.55 -15.75
CA ALA A 104 2.49 12.45 -14.62
C ALA A 104 1.21 13.27 -14.87
N GLY A 105 0.11 12.88 -14.23
CA GLY A 105 -1.25 13.40 -14.50
C GLY A 105 -2.13 12.35 -15.16
N LEU A 106 -3.05 12.75 -16.03
CA LEU A 106 -3.91 11.79 -16.72
C LEU A 106 -3.20 11.13 -17.90
N VAL A 107 -3.37 9.83 -18.01
CA VAL A 107 -2.86 8.99 -19.10
C VAL A 107 -4.05 8.25 -19.71
N ARG A 108 -4.22 8.36 -21.03
CA ARG A 108 -5.17 7.53 -21.77
C ARG A 108 -4.46 6.25 -22.17
N ILE A 109 -5.12 5.12 -21.94
CA ILE A 109 -4.68 3.80 -22.30
C ILE A 109 -5.63 3.27 -23.37
N ARG A 110 -5.08 2.80 -24.50
CA ARG A 110 -5.82 1.96 -25.46
C ARG A 110 -5.20 0.59 -25.48
N VAL A 111 -6.03 -0.44 -25.43
CA VAL A 111 -5.60 -1.82 -25.62
C VAL A 111 -6.20 -2.31 -26.93
N HIS A 112 -5.37 -2.82 -27.83
CA HIS A 112 -5.81 -3.65 -28.94
C HIS A 112 -5.51 -5.10 -28.60
N ALA A 113 -6.38 -6.00 -29.05
CA ALA A 113 -6.17 -7.43 -28.90
C ALA A 113 -6.55 -8.18 -30.17
N ARG A 114 -5.84 -9.28 -30.42
CA ARG A 114 -6.09 -10.16 -31.56
C ARG A 114 -5.79 -11.62 -31.23
N ASN A 115 -6.37 -12.50 -32.04
CA ASN A 115 -6.34 -13.95 -31.85
C ASN A 115 -6.92 -14.37 -30.49
N ARG A 116 -7.82 -13.56 -29.90
CA ARG A 116 -8.44 -13.85 -28.60
C ARG A 116 -9.30 -15.11 -28.70
N ARG A 117 -9.23 -15.95 -27.68
CA ARG A 117 -9.87 -17.28 -27.67
C ARG A 117 -10.71 -17.48 -26.45
N SER A 118 -11.81 -18.21 -26.61
CA SER A 118 -12.67 -18.64 -25.49
C SER A 118 -11.86 -19.44 -24.45
N GLU A 119 -12.29 -19.43 -23.19
CA GLU A 119 -11.71 -20.25 -22.12
C GLU A 119 -11.69 -21.76 -22.50
N ASP A 120 -12.69 -22.20 -23.27
CA ASP A 120 -12.86 -23.60 -23.68
C ASP A 120 -12.03 -24.00 -24.91
N GLU A 121 -11.37 -23.05 -25.59
CA GLU A 121 -10.63 -23.32 -26.82
C GLU A 121 -9.18 -23.76 -26.51
N PRO A 122 -8.70 -24.84 -27.15
CA PRO A 122 -7.34 -25.32 -26.94
C PRO A 122 -6.30 -24.31 -27.42
N GLU A 123 -5.10 -24.35 -26.84
CA GLU A 123 -4.02 -23.47 -27.25
C GLU A 123 -3.59 -23.78 -28.71
N ASP A 124 -3.65 -22.79 -29.59
CA ASP A 124 -3.01 -22.77 -30.92
C ASP A 124 -1.66 -22.05 -30.86
N PRO A 125 -0.53 -22.78 -30.86
CA PRO A 125 0.80 -22.17 -30.83
C PRO A 125 1.13 -21.36 -32.09
N ALA A 126 0.41 -21.56 -33.20
CA ALA A 126 0.66 -20.86 -34.45
C ALA A 126 0.14 -19.42 -34.43
N HIS A 127 -0.87 -19.12 -33.60
CA HIS A 127 -1.51 -17.80 -33.53
C HIS A 127 -1.71 -17.35 -32.07
N PRO A 128 -0.63 -17.17 -31.28
CA PRO A 128 -0.77 -16.80 -29.86
C PRO A 128 -1.60 -15.53 -29.69
N GLU A 129 -2.28 -15.41 -28.54
CA GLU A 129 -2.96 -14.17 -28.19
C GLU A 129 -1.96 -13.02 -28.09
N GLU A 130 -2.29 -11.93 -28.76
CA GLU A 130 -1.44 -10.74 -28.81
C GLU A 130 -2.20 -9.50 -28.38
N TYR A 131 -1.49 -8.64 -27.64
CA TYR A 131 -2.00 -7.39 -27.12
C TYR A 131 -1.04 -6.25 -27.44
N GLU A 132 -1.58 -5.11 -27.83
CA GLU A 132 -0.83 -3.87 -27.89
C GLU A 132 -1.44 -2.82 -26.97
N VAL A 133 -0.63 -2.34 -26.03
CA VAL A 133 -1.00 -1.32 -25.05
C VAL A 133 -0.39 0.02 -25.48
N PHE A 134 -1.25 0.97 -25.82
CA PHE A 134 -0.87 2.35 -26.10
C PHE A 134 -1.10 3.21 -24.87
N ALA A 135 -0.16 4.09 -24.56
CA ALA A 135 -0.28 5.03 -23.45
C ALA A 135 0.18 6.43 -23.86
N TRP A 136 -0.65 7.45 -23.63
CA TRP A 136 -0.30 8.84 -23.90
C TRP A 136 -0.93 9.80 -22.89
N PRO A 137 -0.25 10.92 -22.57
CA PRO A 137 -0.80 11.90 -21.65
C PRO A 137 -2.00 12.65 -22.25
N VAL A 138 -2.95 12.98 -21.39
CA VAL A 138 -4.15 13.74 -21.75
C VAL A 138 -4.48 14.76 -20.66
N THR A 139 -5.25 15.79 -21.01
CA THR A 139 -5.82 16.76 -20.06
C THR A 139 -7.34 16.62 -19.94
N VAL A 140 -7.91 15.64 -20.64
CA VAL A 140 -9.33 15.35 -20.67
C VAL A 140 -9.53 13.88 -20.32
N ALA A 141 -10.42 13.59 -19.38
CA ALA A 141 -10.88 12.26 -19.03
C ALA A 141 -12.24 11.99 -19.70
N PRO A 142 -12.28 11.42 -20.92
CA PRO A 142 -13.52 10.90 -21.49
C PRO A 142 -13.98 9.63 -20.77
N ALA A 143 -15.17 9.14 -21.12
CA ALA A 143 -15.67 7.85 -20.63
C ALA A 143 -14.75 6.69 -21.06
N LEU A 144 -14.90 5.56 -20.37
CA LEU A 144 -14.43 4.28 -20.91
C LEU A 144 -15.19 3.99 -22.19
N THR A 145 -14.51 3.47 -23.21
CA THR A 145 -15.11 3.26 -24.53
C THR A 145 -14.62 1.97 -25.13
N THR A 146 -15.56 1.09 -25.46
CA THR A 146 -15.35 -0.04 -26.36
C THR A 146 -15.37 0.49 -27.79
N ILE A 147 -14.26 0.32 -28.51
CA ILE A 147 -14.10 0.78 -29.89
C ILE A 147 -14.52 -0.33 -30.86
N GLU A 148 -14.03 -1.55 -30.61
CA GLU A 148 -14.39 -2.77 -31.32
C GLU A 148 -14.56 -3.86 -30.26
N ASP A 149 -15.72 -4.54 -30.28
CA ASP A 149 -16.02 -5.65 -29.37
C ASP A 149 -15.80 -6.95 -30.14
N ASP A 150 -15.06 -7.88 -29.55
CA ASP A 150 -14.96 -9.23 -30.11
C ASP A 150 -16.13 -10.10 -29.64
N LEU A 151 -16.29 -11.26 -30.29
CA LEU A 151 -17.26 -12.27 -29.89
C LEU A 151 -16.80 -13.08 -28.65
N TYR A 152 -15.84 -12.57 -27.88
CA TYR A 152 -15.26 -13.30 -26.75
C TYR A 152 -16.31 -13.52 -25.65
N GLY A 153 -16.55 -14.79 -25.32
CA GLY A 153 -17.65 -15.26 -24.46
C GLY A 153 -17.43 -15.14 -22.96
N PHE A 154 -16.50 -14.30 -22.49
CA PHE A 154 -16.31 -14.12 -21.06
C PHE A 154 -17.43 -13.25 -20.47
N SER A 155 -18.30 -13.87 -19.67
CA SER A 155 -19.31 -13.18 -18.87
C SER A 155 -18.72 -12.88 -17.50
N ALA A 156 -18.05 -11.74 -17.35
CA ALA A 156 -17.77 -11.23 -16.02
C ALA A 156 -19.12 -10.98 -15.31
N ASP A 157 -19.32 -11.56 -14.12
CA ASP A 157 -20.45 -11.19 -13.26
C ASP A 157 -20.11 -9.82 -12.64
N PRO A 158 -20.80 -8.72 -13.04
CA PRO A 158 -20.45 -7.38 -12.57
C PRO A 158 -20.95 -7.22 -11.13
N HIS A 159 -20.18 -7.73 -10.17
CA HIS A 159 -20.58 -7.72 -8.76
C HIS A 159 -20.56 -6.32 -8.12
N ARG A 160 -20.06 -5.27 -8.81
CA ARG A 160 -19.94 -3.92 -8.25
C ARG A 160 -20.36 -2.82 -9.23
N ASN A 161 -21.27 -1.95 -8.78
CA ASN A 161 -21.67 -0.77 -9.54
C ASN A 161 -20.51 0.26 -9.58
N PRO A 162 -20.11 0.75 -10.77
CA PRO A 162 -19.01 1.71 -10.96
C PRO A 162 -19.07 2.94 -10.05
N ALA A 163 -20.27 3.45 -9.79
CA ALA A 163 -20.50 4.57 -8.90
C ALA A 163 -20.08 4.22 -7.47
N ILE A 164 -20.43 3.03 -6.99
CA ILE A 164 -20.12 2.57 -5.63
C ILE A 164 -18.59 2.57 -5.43
N TRP A 165 -17.86 2.01 -6.40
CA TRP A 165 -16.39 2.02 -6.37
C TRP A 165 -15.83 3.45 -6.35
N ALA A 166 -16.32 4.32 -7.23
CA ALA A 166 -15.86 5.70 -7.33
C ALA A 166 -16.10 6.50 -6.04
N LEU A 167 -17.26 6.31 -5.42
CA LEU A 167 -17.62 6.98 -4.16
C LEU A 167 -16.78 6.47 -3.00
N GLU A 168 -16.48 5.17 -2.94
CA GLU A 168 -15.53 4.63 -1.96
C GLU A 168 -14.12 5.20 -2.14
N HIS A 169 -13.69 5.43 -3.38
CA HIS A 169 -12.39 6.04 -3.68
C HIS A 169 -12.35 7.51 -3.21
N LEU A 170 -13.38 8.30 -3.53
CA LEU A 170 -13.50 9.68 -3.05
C LEU A 170 -13.56 9.75 -1.51
N LEU A 171 -14.27 8.80 -0.87
CA LEU A 171 -14.32 8.69 0.58
C LEU A 171 -12.93 8.41 1.19
N ALA A 172 -12.16 7.50 0.59
CA ALA A 172 -10.80 7.22 1.03
C ALA A 172 -9.86 8.42 0.83
N ALA A 173 -10.07 9.23 -0.22
CA ALA A 173 -9.33 10.46 -0.43
C ALA A 173 -9.67 11.55 0.63
N ALA A 174 -10.95 11.69 0.99
CA ALA A 174 -11.40 12.63 2.01
C ALA A 174 -11.00 12.19 3.43
N ASN A 175 -11.03 10.89 3.71
CA ASN A 175 -10.71 10.30 5.01
C ASN A 175 -9.60 9.26 4.87
N PRO A 176 -8.35 9.68 4.54
CA PRO A 176 -7.27 8.75 4.29
C PRO A 176 -6.93 7.95 5.55
N PRO A 177 -6.58 6.66 5.42
CA PRO A 177 -6.02 5.88 6.53
C PRO A 177 -4.85 6.64 7.19
N ALA A 178 -4.70 6.52 8.51
CA ALA A 178 -3.64 7.24 9.24
C ALA A 178 -2.23 6.99 8.68
N THR A 179 -1.98 5.80 8.13
CA THR A 179 -0.73 5.46 7.43
C THR A 179 -0.55 6.29 6.17
N ASP A 180 -1.59 6.42 5.34
CA ASP A 180 -1.56 7.20 4.09
C ASP A 180 -1.46 8.69 4.39
N ALA A 181 -2.19 9.19 5.38
CA ALA A 181 -2.06 10.56 5.87
C ALA A 181 -0.64 10.87 6.38
N ARG A 182 0.02 9.89 7.01
CA ARG A 182 1.43 10.01 7.42
C ARG A 182 2.37 10.00 6.21
N LEU A 183 2.16 9.09 5.26
CA LEU A 183 2.98 8.99 4.04
C LEU A 183 2.84 10.26 3.18
N ARG A 184 1.63 10.79 3.02
CA ARG A 184 1.37 12.08 2.36
C ARG A 184 2.11 13.22 3.05
N ARG A 185 2.08 13.29 4.40
CA ARG A 185 2.85 14.29 5.17
C ARG A 185 4.38 14.15 5.06
N MET A 186 4.87 12.92 4.94
CA MET A 186 6.31 12.64 4.80
C MET A 186 6.79 12.88 3.36
N SER A 187 5.92 12.66 2.38
CA SER A 187 6.16 13.01 0.99
C SER A 187 6.13 14.54 0.89
N ARG A 188 7.31 15.20 0.92
CA ARG A 188 7.47 16.66 0.79
C ARG A 188 7.02 17.21 -0.58
N GLU A 189 6.23 16.46 -1.35
CA GLU A 189 5.81 16.84 -2.69
C GLU A 189 4.56 17.73 -2.61
N PRO A 190 4.56 18.92 -3.24
CA PRO A 190 3.44 19.85 -3.14
C PRO A 190 2.14 19.30 -3.75
N GLU A 191 0.99 19.65 -3.15
CA GLU A 191 -0.36 19.33 -3.67
C GLU A 191 -0.62 19.88 -5.10
N TRP A 192 0.15 20.87 -5.55
CA TRP A 192 0.05 21.53 -6.86
C TRP A 192 0.70 20.76 -8.03
N ARG A 193 1.08 19.49 -7.85
CA ARG A 193 1.98 18.78 -8.78
C ARG A 193 1.38 18.51 -10.17
N TYR A 194 0.05 18.40 -10.28
CA TYR A 194 -0.59 17.99 -11.53
C TYR A 194 -1.49 19.10 -12.08
N PRO A 195 -1.55 19.28 -13.41
CA PRO A 195 -2.47 20.23 -14.01
C PRO A 195 -3.91 19.85 -13.65
N ARG A 196 -4.76 20.86 -13.47
CA ARG A 196 -6.21 20.63 -13.40
C ARG A 196 -6.71 20.20 -14.77
N VAL A 197 -7.66 19.28 -14.80
CA VAL A 197 -8.11 18.56 -15.99
C VAL A 197 -9.61 18.76 -16.22
N GLU A 198 -10.06 18.33 -17.40
CA GLU A 198 -11.48 18.28 -17.73
C GLU A 198 -11.99 16.84 -17.70
N ILE A 199 -13.19 16.62 -17.18
CA ILE A 199 -13.96 15.41 -17.40
C ILE A 199 -14.98 15.70 -18.48
N ARG A 200 -15.08 14.84 -19.50
CA ARG A 200 -16.10 14.96 -20.55
C ARG A 200 -16.92 13.69 -20.66
N ARG A 201 -18.23 13.85 -20.80
CA ARG A 201 -19.18 12.75 -21.03
C ARG A 201 -20.14 13.13 -22.13
N ALA A 202 -20.25 12.29 -23.15
CA ALA A 202 -21.38 12.37 -24.07
C ALA A 202 -22.63 11.97 -23.31
N ALA A 203 -23.73 12.66 -23.53
CA ALA A 203 -24.98 12.29 -22.90
C ALA A 203 -26.12 12.36 -23.92
N ALA A 204 -26.81 11.25 -24.11
CA ALA A 204 -28.06 11.24 -24.85
C ALA A 204 -29.19 11.59 -23.87
N HIS A 205 -29.77 12.79 -24.00
CA HIS A 205 -30.95 13.26 -23.28
C HIS A 205 -30.83 13.30 -21.74
N VAL A 206 -30.12 14.29 -21.21
CA VAL A 206 -30.06 14.56 -19.76
C VAL A 206 -31.16 15.53 -19.35
N ASP A 207 -32.08 15.08 -18.49
CA ASP A 207 -32.99 15.98 -17.78
C ASP A 207 -32.39 16.34 -16.42
N ILE A 208 -31.59 17.40 -16.42
CA ILE A 208 -30.87 17.94 -15.24
C ILE A 208 -31.78 18.20 -14.02
N ARG A 209 -33.07 18.49 -14.25
CA ARG A 209 -34.04 18.82 -13.20
C ARG A 209 -34.30 17.64 -12.28
N ARG A 210 -34.01 16.42 -12.75
CA ARG A 210 -34.17 15.18 -11.98
C ARG A 210 -33.14 15.01 -10.87
N PHE A 211 -32.04 15.77 -10.91
CA PHE A 211 -31.01 15.72 -9.85
C PHE A 211 -31.28 16.72 -8.71
N GLY A 212 -32.42 17.42 -8.72
CA GLY A 212 -32.68 18.57 -7.83
C GLY A 212 -31.87 19.82 -8.22
N LEU A 213 -31.15 19.76 -9.34
CA LEU A 213 -30.35 20.85 -9.89
C LEU A 213 -31.24 21.75 -10.75
N THR A 214 -31.83 22.77 -10.13
CA THR A 214 -32.47 23.88 -10.84
C THR A 214 -31.66 25.16 -10.64
N PRO A 215 -31.67 26.12 -11.59
CA PRO A 215 -31.00 27.41 -11.42
C PRO A 215 -31.42 28.16 -10.15
N ASP A 216 -32.67 27.92 -9.69
CA ASP A 216 -33.27 28.51 -8.49
C ASP A 216 -33.28 27.53 -7.28
N GLY A 217 -32.64 26.36 -7.41
CA GLY A 217 -32.65 25.29 -6.41
C GLY A 217 -31.54 25.38 -5.38
N ASP A 218 -31.68 24.62 -4.29
CA ASP A 218 -30.65 24.47 -3.26
C ASP A 218 -29.37 23.83 -3.82
N ASP A 219 -28.25 24.00 -3.10
CA ASP A 219 -27.00 23.30 -3.39
C ASP A 219 -27.26 21.79 -3.48
N LEU A 220 -26.83 21.15 -4.57
CA LEU A 220 -26.71 19.71 -4.59
C LEU A 220 -25.49 19.31 -3.75
N VAL A 221 -25.69 18.43 -2.78
CA VAL A 221 -24.63 17.99 -1.87
C VAL A 221 -24.33 16.51 -2.09
N LEU A 222 -23.10 16.22 -2.49
CA LEU A 222 -22.55 14.87 -2.54
C LEU A 222 -21.74 14.62 -1.26
N PRO A 223 -22.26 13.82 -0.31
CA PRO A 223 -21.57 13.56 0.95
C PRO A 223 -20.35 12.66 0.73
N VAL A 224 -19.16 13.06 1.19
CA VAL A 224 -17.92 12.28 1.04
C VAL A 224 -17.23 12.12 2.39
N GLY A 225 -17.87 11.37 3.29
CA GLY A 225 -17.36 11.14 4.64
C GLY A 225 -17.52 12.37 5.53
N ASP A 226 -16.42 12.93 6.00
CA ASP A 226 -16.42 14.15 6.84
C ASP A 226 -16.29 15.45 6.02
N ALA A 227 -16.23 15.30 4.69
CA ALA A 227 -16.31 16.37 3.70
C ALA A 227 -17.51 16.17 2.78
N GLU A 228 -17.83 17.19 1.98
CA GLU A 228 -18.94 17.20 1.02
C GLU A 228 -18.54 17.96 -0.23
N LEU A 229 -18.91 17.44 -1.39
CA LEU A 229 -18.84 18.14 -2.67
C LEU A 229 -20.18 18.87 -2.89
N ARG A 230 -20.14 20.20 -2.90
CA ARG A 230 -21.31 21.06 -3.10
C ARG A 230 -21.33 21.60 -4.51
N PHE A 231 -22.42 21.37 -5.22
CA PHE A 231 -22.69 21.87 -6.56
C PHE A 231 -23.68 23.02 -6.44
N ARG A 232 -23.17 24.24 -6.53
CA ARG A 232 -23.96 25.46 -6.45
C ARG A 232 -24.40 25.89 -7.85
N PRO A 233 -25.70 25.89 -8.16
CA PRO A 233 -26.21 26.34 -9.46
C PRO A 233 -25.73 27.76 -9.80
N GLY A 234 -25.40 27.98 -11.07
CA GLY A 234 -25.05 29.27 -11.63
C GLY A 234 -26.01 29.70 -12.73
N ALA A 235 -25.76 30.88 -13.30
CA ALA A 235 -26.49 31.35 -14.49
C ALA A 235 -26.17 30.40 -15.66
N ALA A 236 -27.21 29.78 -16.22
CA ALA A 236 -27.08 28.81 -17.30
C ALA A 236 -27.65 29.36 -18.63
N PRO A 237 -27.06 28.98 -19.78
CA PRO A 237 -27.66 29.27 -21.08
C PRO A 237 -29.01 28.54 -21.25
N PRO A 238 -29.90 29.02 -22.15
CA PRO A 238 -31.20 28.38 -22.39
C PRO A 238 -31.03 26.89 -22.72
N GLY A 239 -31.66 26.02 -21.94
CA GLY A 239 -31.60 24.56 -22.14
C GLY A 239 -30.36 23.87 -21.56
N GLY A 240 -29.51 24.57 -20.81
CA GLY A 240 -28.34 24.00 -20.13
C GLY A 240 -28.34 24.21 -18.60
N PHE A 241 -27.29 23.71 -17.96
CA PHE A 241 -27.00 23.89 -16.54
C PHE A 241 -25.53 24.25 -16.34
N THR A 242 -25.26 25.15 -15.40
CA THR A 242 -23.90 25.43 -14.92
C THR A 242 -23.89 25.35 -13.40
N ALA A 243 -22.84 24.81 -12.81
CA ALA A 243 -22.60 24.89 -11.37
C ALA A 243 -21.14 25.05 -11.02
N THR A 244 -20.90 25.77 -9.92
CA THR A 244 -19.60 25.76 -9.25
C THR A 244 -19.58 24.60 -8.27
N VAL A 245 -18.56 23.77 -8.33
CA VAL A 245 -18.35 22.63 -7.43
C VAL A 245 -17.26 22.99 -6.43
N ARG A 246 -17.51 22.75 -5.14
CA ARG A 246 -16.54 23.01 -4.07
C ARG A 246 -16.55 21.87 -3.06
N TRP A 247 -15.38 21.48 -2.60
CA TRP A 247 -15.31 20.72 -1.36
C TRP A 247 -15.58 21.62 -0.17
N THR A 248 -16.32 21.09 0.79
CA THR A 248 -16.62 21.73 2.06
C THR A 248 -16.50 20.71 3.18
N THR A 249 -16.13 21.15 4.37
CA THR A 249 -16.17 20.31 5.57
C THR A 249 -17.61 20.20 6.05
N ARG A 250 -18.01 19.02 6.54
CA ARG A 250 -19.28 18.89 7.24
C ARG A 250 -19.30 19.75 8.50
N PRO A 251 -20.47 20.31 8.89
CA PRO A 251 -20.59 20.99 10.18
C PRO A 251 -20.10 20.09 11.32
N GLY A 252 -19.14 20.59 12.11
CA GLY A 252 -18.52 19.84 13.22
C GLY A 252 -17.32 18.97 12.84
N SER A 253 -16.99 18.85 11.55
CA SER A 253 -15.75 18.19 11.09
C SER A 253 -14.55 19.13 11.18
N THR A 254 -13.38 18.57 11.46
CA THR A 254 -12.07 19.25 11.42
C THR A 254 -11.16 18.71 10.32
N VAL A 255 -11.68 17.83 9.46
CA VAL A 255 -10.92 17.22 8.37
C VAL A 255 -10.56 18.27 7.32
N GLU A 256 -9.33 18.24 6.84
CA GLU A 256 -8.91 19.06 5.71
C GLU A 256 -9.56 18.54 4.42
N VAL A 257 -10.17 19.42 3.65
CA VAL A 257 -10.78 19.03 2.37
C VAL A 257 -9.71 18.66 1.34
N PRO A 258 -9.96 17.66 0.47
CA PRO A 258 -9.01 17.25 -0.56
C PRO A 258 -8.60 18.35 -1.55
N ASP A 259 -9.49 19.33 -1.78
CA ASP A 259 -9.25 20.43 -2.70
C ASP A 259 -9.98 21.70 -2.25
N ARG A 260 -9.26 22.80 -2.14
CA ARG A 260 -9.85 24.10 -1.77
C ARG A 260 -10.26 24.91 -2.99
N GLU A 261 -9.73 24.59 -4.18
CA GLU A 261 -10.03 25.33 -5.39
C GLU A 261 -11.36 24.84 -6.00
N PRO A 262 -12.25 25.76 -6.40
CA PRO A 262 -13.50 25.38 -7.04
C PRO A 262 -13.26 24.82 -8.46
N SER A 263 -14.13 23.90 -8.85
CA SER A 263 -14.28 23.45 -10.24
C SER A 263 -15.63 23.88 -10.81
N THR A 264 -15.85 23.72 -12.11
CA THR A 264 -17.11 24.14 -12.77
C THR A 264 -17.66 23.01 -13.60
N VAL A 265 -18.94 22.70 -13.46
CA VAL A 265 -19.65 21.75 -14.32
C VAL A 265 -20.61 22.49 -15.25
N GLU A 266 -20.61 22.11 -16.52
CA GLU A 266 -21.56 22.53 -17.53
C GLU A 266 -22.25 21.29 -18.10
N ILE A 267 -23.57 21.33 -18.20
CA ILE A 267 -24.38 20.26 -18.80
C ILE A 267 -25.25 20.88 -19.89
N SER A 268 -25.20 20.33 -21.08
CA SER A 268 -26.00 20.74 -22.24
C SER A 268 -26.58 19.52 -22.96
N ALA A 269 -27.29 19.76 -24.06
CA ALA A 269 -27.75 18.69 -24.95
C ALA A 269 -26.61 17.87 -25.56
N ASP A 270 -25.40 18.46 -25.67
CA ASP A 270 -24.23 17.81 -26.27
C ASP A 270 -23.45 16.95 -25.25
N GLY A 271 -23.79 17.05 -23.95
CA GLY A 271 -23.18 16.28 -22.88
C GLY A 271 -22.78 17.10 -21.67
N LEU A 272 -21.82 16.59 -20.90
CA LEU A 272 -21.32 17.15 -19.66
C LEU A 272 -19.82 17.47 -19.77
N VAL A 273 -19.43 18.64 -19.28
CA VAL A 273 -18.04 19.07 -19.11
C VAL A 273 -17.81 19.56 -17.68
N HIS A 274 -16.94 18.88 -16.93
CA HIS A 274 -16.49 19.30 -15.60
C HIS A 274 -15.03 19.76 -15.67
N ARG A 275 -14.81 21.08 -15.56
CA ARG A 275 -13.49 21.72 -15.72
C ARG A 275 -12.85 22.06 -14.40
N GLY A 276 -11.52 22.09 -14.43
CA GLY A 276 -10.73 22.46 -13.28
C GLY A 276 -10.83 21.39 -12.20
N VAL A 277 -10.80 20.10 -12.55
CA VAL A 277 -10.79 18.99 -11.58
C VAL A 277 -9.34 18.61 -11.29
N ARG A 278 -9.01 18.22 -10.06
CA ARG A 278 -7.69 17.63 -9.78
C ARG A 278 -7.54 16.32 -10.56
N ALA A 279 -6.37 16.08 -11.14
CA ALA A 279 -6.14 14.90 -11.95
C ALA A 279 -6.41 13.58 -11.20
N GLU A 280 -6.10 13.52 -9.89
CA GLU A 280 -6.37 12.34 -9.05
C GLU A 280 -7.86 12.04 -8.85
N ASP A 281 -8.71 13.08 -8.87
CA ASP A 281 -10.14 12.97 -8.64
C ASP A 281 -10.93 12.75 -9.95
N ALA A 282 -10.30 12.93 -11.11
CA ALA A 282 -10.98 12.97 -12.40
C ALA A 282 -11.59 11.63 -12.82
N VAL A 283 -10.89 10.51 -12.58
CA VAL A 283 -11.37 9.16 -12.88
C VAL A 283 -12.59 8.80 -12.02
N PRO A 284 -12.53 8.87 -10.67
CA PRO A 284 -13.69 8.54 -9.84
C PRO A 284 -14.86 9.53 -10.07
N LEU A 285 -14.63 10.84 -10.14
CA LEU A 285 -15.72 11.79 -10.42
C LEU A 285 -16.36 11.55 -11.78
N GLY A 286 -15.60 11.10 -12.78
CA GLY A 286 -16.13 10.73 -14.07
C GLY A 286 -17.13 9.56 -14.00
N LEU A 287 -16.82 8.53 -13.21
CA LEU A 287 -17.72 7.39 -13.00
C LEU A 287 -18.98 7.76 -12.19
N VAL A 288 -18.86 8.71 -11.27
CA VAL A 288 -20.04 9.29 -10.59
C VAL A 288 -20.94 9.94 -11.62
N TRP A 289 -20.37 10.72 -12.54
CA TRP A 289 -21.16 11.30 -13.64
C TRP A 289 -21.78 10.25 -14.55
N ASP A 290 -21.05 9.21 -14.94
CA ASP A 290 -21.58 8.11 -15.74
C ASP A 290 -22.83 7.50 -15.11
N TYR A 291 -22.79 7.27 -13.80
CA TYR A 291 -23.93 6.76 -13.04
C TYR A 291 -25.11 7.74 -12.98
N LEU A 292 -24.84 9.01 -12.73
CA LEU A 292 -25.88 10.04 -12.67
C LEU A 292 -26.57 10.19 -14.02
N LEU A 293 -25.80 10.26 -15.10
CA LEU A 293 -26.31 10.43 -16.46
C LEU A 293 -27.11 9.21 -16.96
N ALA A 294 -26.77 8.00 -16.49
CA ALA A 294 -27.48 6.76 -16.86
C ALA A 294 -28.84 6.57 -16.15
N ARG A 295 -29.14 7.31 -15.07
CA ARG A 295 -30.41 7.14 -14.33
C ARG A 295 -31.58 7.75 -15.09
N THR A 296 -32.57 6.91 -15.41
CA THR A 296 -33.79 7.29 -16.12
C THR A 296 -35.03 7.45 -15.22
N GLY A 297 -34.97 7.02 -13.96
CA GLY A 297 -36.12 6.95 -13.04
C GLY A 297 -36.37 8.19 -12.16
N THR A 298 -37.62 8.37 -11.73
CA THR A 298 -38.14 9.45 -10.87
C THR A 298 -38.20 9.08 -9.38
N GLU A 299 -37.35 8.17 -8.91
CA GLU A 299 -37.37 7.74 -7.50
C GLU A 299 -37.08 8.93 -6.57
N PRO A 300 -37.87 9.11 -5.50
CA PRO A 300 -37.63 10.15 -4.51
C PRO A 300 -36.37 9.85 -3.68
N GLY A 301 -35.57 10.89 -3.43
CA GLY A 301 -34.32 10.81 -2.67
C GLY A 301 -33.08 10.91 -3.56
N HIS A 302 -31.96 11.31 -2.96
CA HIS A 302 -30.70 11.41 -3.70
C HIS A 302 -30.19 10.00 -4.04
N PRO A 303 -29.88 9.70 -5.31
CA PRO A 303 -29.62 8.33 -5.76
C PRO A 303 -28.38 7.67 -5.17
N TRP A 304 -27.55 8.42 -4.43
CA TRP A 304 -26.33 7.95 -3.78
C TRP A 304 -26.46 7.72 -2.27
N GLU A 305 -27.55 8.14 -1.62
CA GLU A 305 -27.69 8.06 -0.15
C GLU A 305 -27.51 6.64 0.43
N PRO A 306 -28.17 5.59 -0.10
CA PRO A 306 -27.98 4.22 0.41
C PRO A 306 -26.55 3.71 0.21
N VAL A 307 -25.90 4.12 -0.88
CA VAL A 307 -24.54 3.71 -1.24
C VAL A 307 -23.51 4.30 -0.30
N PHE A 308 -23.58 5.60 -0.02
CA PHE A 308 -22.67 6.24 0.92
C PHE A 308 -22.87 5.75 2.35
N ALA A 309 -24.12 5.48 2.75
CA ALA A 309 -24.40 4.87 4.06
C ALA A 309 -23.71 3.50 4.17
N ALA A 310 -23.79 2.67 3.13
CA ALA A 310 -23.13 1.37 3.09
C ALA A 310 -21.59 1.47 3.08
N ALA A 311 -21.03 2.39 2.28
CA ALA A 311 -19.59 2.65 2.19
C ALA A 311 -19.00 3.17 3.51
N ALA A 312 -19.67 4.13 4.16
CA ALA A 312 -19.29 4.63 5.47
C ALA A 312 -19.31 3.52 6.53
N ALA A 313 -20.35 2.66 6.52
CA ALA A 313 -20.41 1.51 7.41
C ALA A 313 -19.28 0.50 7.13
N ALA A 314 -18.92 0.27 5.86
CA ALA A 314 -17.81 -0.61 5.48
C ALA A 314 -16.44 -0.05 5.90
N ALA A 315 -16.22 1.26 5.75
CA ALA A 315 -15.02 1.94 6.22
C ALA A 315 -14.88 1.84 7.75
N ALA A 316 -15.97 2.08 8.49
CA ALA A 316 -16.00 1.91 9.94
C ALA A 316 -15.67 0.47 10.37
N ARG A 317 -16.22 -0.53 9.68
CA ARG A 317 -15.89 -1.96 9.92
C ARG A 317 -14.40 -2.26 9.66
N ARG A 318 -13.83 -1.77 8.56
CA ARG A 318 -12.40 -1.96 8.23
C ARG A 318 -11.46 -1.30 9.25
N ALA A 319 -11.81 -0.10 9.72
CA ALA A 319 -11.06 0.60 10.76
C ALA A 319 -11.11 -0.13 12.11
N ALA A 320 -12.29 -0.62 12.50
CA ALA A 320 -12.47 -1.44 13.69
C ALA A 320 -11.69 -2.76 13.58
N GLU A 321 -11.74 -3.42 12.43
CA GLU A 321 -11.02 -4.67 12.20
C GLU A 321 -9.51 -4.48 12.23
N THR A 322 -8.99 -3.42 11.60
CA THR A 322 -7.56 -3.10 11.65
C THR A 322 -7.10 -2.84 13.09
N ARG A 323 -7.93 -2.15 13.88
CA ARG A 323 -7.67 -1.91 15.31
C ARG A 323 -7.65 -3.22 16.08
N ARG A 324 -8.67 -4.08 15.91
CA ARG A 324 -8.72 -5.41 16.53
C ARG A 324 -7.53 -6.27 16.12
N ARG A 325 -7.11 -6.24 14.85
CA ARG A 325 -5.94 -6.97 14.37
C ARG A 325 -4.65 -6.46 14.97
N ARG A 326 -4.50 -5.14 15.13
CA ARG A 326 -3.34 -4.52 15.80
C ARG A 326 -3.30 -4.89 17.27
N GLU A 327 -4.42 -4.74 17.99
CA GLU A 327 -4.56 -5.13 19.40
C GLU A 327 -4.29 -6.63 19.59
N ALA A 328 -4.90 -7.48 18.77
CA ALA A 328 -4.67 -8.92 18.82
C ALA A 328 -3.23 -9.30 18.44
N SER A 329 -2.61 -8.60 17.49
CA SER A 329 -1.20 -8.84 17.14
C SER A 329 -0.26 -8.36 18.23
N GLU A 330 -0.59 -7.26 18.92
CA GLU A 330 0.17 -6.78 20.07
C GLU A 330 0.07 -7.76 21.24
N VAL A 331 -1.14 -8.23 21.57
CA VAL A 331 -1.34 -9.26 22.60
C VAL A 331 -0.61 -10.56 22.25
N ARG A 332 -0.68 -11.02 20.99
CA ARG A 332 0.08 -12.19 20.51
C ARG A 332 1.59 -11.97 20.61
N ARG A 333 2.08 -10.79 20.22
CA ARG A 333 3.51 -10.43 20.24
C ARG A 333 4.09 -10.43 21.66
N TRP A 334 3.27 -10.16 22.67
CA TRP A 334 3.67 -10.19 24.09
C TRP A 334 3.30 -11.50 24.82
N GLY A 335 2.85 -12.54 24.09
CA GLY A 335 2.55 -13.84 24.70
C GLY A 335 1.37 -13.83 25.68
N GLY A 336 0.41 -12.91 25.52
CA GLY A 336 -0.81 -12.84 26.33
C GLY A 336 -0.71 -12.02 27.63
N ARG A 337 0.50 -11.70 28.11
CA ARG A 337 0.71 -10.78 29.25
C ARG A 337 1.29 -9.46 28.74
N MET A 338 0.63 -8.35 29.05
CA MET A 338 1.12 -7.03 28.64
C MET A 338 2.26 -6.55 29.55
N PRO A 339 3.36 -6.03 28.99
CA PRO A 339 4.42 -5.42 29.76
C PRO A 339 4.04 -4.07 30.34
N SER A 340 4.78 -3.64 31.37
CA SER A 340 4.69 -2.28 31.90
C SER A 340 4.92 -1.21 30.81
N PRO A 341 4.35 0.01 30.94
CA PRO A 341 4.48 1.07 29.94
C PRO A 341 5.94 1.38 29.56
N ARG A 342 6.86 1.23 30.52
CA ARG A 342 8.29 1.48 30.36
C ARG A 342 8.98 0.45 29.45
N ILE A 343 8.59 -0.82 29.51
CA ILE A 343 9.08 -1.87 28.61
C ILE A 343 8.38 -1.77 27.24
N ARG A 344 7.08 -1.45 27.25
CA ARG A 344 6.27 -1.31 26.03
C ARG A 344 6.75 -0.18 25.10
N SER A 345 7.37 0.87 25.64
CA SER A 345 7.89 2.00 24.85
C SER A 345 9.24 1.73 24.17
N LEU A 346 9.88 0.58 24.39
CA LEU A 346 11.21 0.26 23.86
C LEU A 346 11.15 -0.39 22.46
N ALA A 347 12.26 -0.30 21.72
CA ALA A 347 12.40 -0.82 20.36
C ALA A 347 12.27 -2.36 20.25
N ALA A 348 12.08 -2.84 19.02
CA ALA A 348 11.53 -4.17 18.68
C ALA A 348 12.27 -5.41 19.21
N ASN A 349 13.51 -5.32 19.68
CA ASN A 349 14.32 -6.47 20.11
C ASN A 349 14.17 -6.82 21.60
N THR A 350 13.50 -5.98 22.42
CA THR A 350 13.23 -6.27 23.84
C THR A 350 12.26 -7.44 24.05
N HIS A 351 11.55 -7.86 23.01
CA HIS A 351 10.62 -8.98 23.04
C HIS A 351 11.29 -10.33 23.31
N GLN A 352 12.57 -10.50 23.01
CA GLN A 352 13.26 -11.78 23.19
C GLN A 352 13.26 -12.21 24.65
N LEU A 353 13.71 -11.34 25.56
CA LEU A 353 13.66 -11.64 26.99
C LEU A 353 12.23 -11.81 27.49
N TRP A 354 11.31 -10.94 27.07
CA TRP A 354 9.91 -11.05 27.47
C TRP A 354 9.29 -12.40 27.12
N SER A 355 9.61 -12.94 25.93
CA SER A 355 9.09 -14.24 25.50
C SER A 355 9.61 -15.42 26.33
N LEU A 356 10.77 -15.26 26.98
CA LEU A 356 11.41 -16.30 27.78
C LEU A 356 11.09 -16.16 29.26
N ASP A 357 11.14 -14.93 29.79
CA ASP A 357 11.00 -14.65 31.21
C ASP A 357 10.46 -13.22 31.46
N PRO A 358 9.13 -13.02 31.44
CA PRO A 358 8.50 -11.73 31.70
C PRO A 358 8.83 -11.15 33.09
N ASP A 359 8.95 -12.01 34.11
CA ASP A 359 9.18 -11.55 35.48
C ASP A 359 10.62 -11.04 35.67
N LEU A 360 11.60 -11.68 35.02
CA LEU A 360 12.97 -11.16 34.97
C LEU A 360 13.03 -9.82 34.22
N ALA A 361 12.30 -9.68 33.12
CA ALA A 361 12.24 -8.41 32.38
C ALA A 361 11.70 -7.27 33.24
N GLU A 362 10.61 -7.49 33.99
CA GLU A 362 10.07 -6.50 34.93
C GLU A 362 11.02 -6.24 36.10
N ALA A 363 11.69 -7.27 36.62
CA ALA A 363 12.69 -7.10 37.67
C ALA A 363 13.85 -6.19 37.22
N ILE A 364 14.37 -6.39 36.01
CA ILE A 364 15.39 -5.50 35.41
C ILE A 364 14.84 -4.07 35.27
N ALA A 365 13.61 -3.92 34.79
CA ALA A 365 12.97 -2.60 34.61
C ALA A 365 12.78 -1.84 35.92
N ALA A 366 12.62 -2.55 37.03
CA ALA A 366 12.50 -1.97 38.38
C ALA A 366 13.84 -1.51 38.98
N THR A 367 14.99 -1.93 38.42
CA THR A 367 16.30 -1.51 38.93
C THR A 367 16.74 -0.12 38.45
N THR A 368 17.80 0.42 39.05
CA THR A 368 18.41 1.69 38.67
C THR A 368 19.16 1.60 37.33
N SER A 369 19.41 2.73 36.68
CA SER A 369 20.15 2.78 35.42
C SER A 369 21.55 2.16 35.51
N ASP A 370 22.29 2.42 36.60
CA ASP A 370 23.61 1.83 36.82
C ASP A 370 23.53 0.31 36.94
N ARG A 371 22.46 -0.18 37.56
CA ARG A 371 22.23 -1.62 37.70
C ARG A 371 21.90 -2.26 36.36
N GLN A 372 21.06 -1.62 35.55
CA GLN A 372 20.73 -2.05 34.20
C GLN A 372 22.01 -2.11 33.33
N ARG A 373 22.90 -1.11 33.44
CA ARG A 373 24.22 -1.15 32.79
C ARG A 373 25.07 -2.33 33.24
N ALA A 374 25.17 -2.57 34.54
CA ALA A 374 25.94 -3.69 35.07
C ALA A 374 25.41 -5.05 34.56
N VAL A 375 24.08 -5.20 34.48
CA VAL A 375 23.43 -6.40 33.91
C VAL A 375 23.75 -6.56 32.43
N ALA A 376 23.68 -5.47 31.65
CA ALA A 376 23.97 -5.50 30.22
C ALA A 376 25.42 -5.95 29.94
N ARG A 377 26.39 -5.36 30.66
CA ARG A 377 27.82 -5.71 30.57
C ARG A 377 28.07 -7.17 30.95
N TRP A 378 27.49 -7.60 32.07
CA TRP A 378 27.58 -8.98 32.53
C TRP A 378 27.02 -9.96 31.48
N ALA A 379 25.85 -9.67 30.92
CA ALA A 379 25.23 -10.51 29.90
C ALA A 379 26.07 -10.59 28.62
N ALA A 380 26.59 -9.46 28.12
CA ALA A 380 27.47 -9.42 26.95
C ALA A 380 28.72 -10.29 27.13
N ARG A 381 29.33 -10.28 28.32
CA ARG A 381 30.47 -11.14 28.65
C ARG A 381 30.09 -12.62 28.65
N ARG A 382 28.92 -12.97 29.20
CA ARG A 382 28.40 -14.35 29.18
C ARG A 382 28.10 -14.84 27.77
N ALA A 383 27.51 -13.99 26.92
CA ALA A 383 27.27 -14.30 25.51
C ALA A 383 28.57 -14.59 24.76
N CYS A 384 29.59 -13.75 24.96
CA CYS A 384 30.87 -13.95 24.29
C CYS A 384 31.57 -15.21 24.78
N ALA A 385 31.57 -15.47 26.09
CA ALA A 385 32.18 -16.67 26.67
C ALA A 385 31.52 -17.96 26.17
N VAL A 386 30.18 -18.02 26.13
CA VAL A 386 29.48 -19.24 25.67
C VAL A 386 29.68 -19.52 24.18
N ALA A 387 29.90 -18.46 23.38
CA ALA A 387 30.13 -18.57 21.94
C ALA A 387 31.63 -18.61 21.56
N GLY A 388 32.55 -18.57 22.54
CA GLY A 388 34.00 -18.53 22.33
C GLY A 388 34.53 -17.25 21.67
N LEU A 389 33.75 -16.18 21.69
CA LEU A 389 34.11 -14.87 21.10
C LEU A 389 35.06 -14.06 21.99
N ASP A 390 35.21 -14.45 23.25
CA ASP A 390 36.14 -13.86 24.23
C ASP A 390 37.62 -14.17 23.95
N THR A 391 37.91 -14.94 22.91
CA THR A 391 39.27 -15.20 22.39
C THR A 391 39.61 -14.41 21.13
N VAL A 392 38.65 -13.65 20.58
CA VAL A 392 38.82 -12.88 19.34
C VAL A 392 39.19 -11.43 19.68
N ASP A 393 40.42 -11.01 19.36
CA ASP A 393 41.02 -9.74 19.84
C ASP A 393 40.11 -8.51 19.70
N TRP A 394 39.46 -8.33 18.55
CA TRP A 394 38.64 -7.15 18.30
C TRP A 394 37.31 -7.17 19.08
N ILE A 395 36.80 -8.36 19.43
CA ILE A 395 35.63 -8.52 20.29
C ILE A 395 36.04 -8.32 21.76
N VAL A 396 37.22 -8.79 22.16
CA VAL A 396 37.81 -8.49 23.48
C VAL A 396 37.96 -6.98 23.68
N ALA A 397 38.47 -6.27 22.66
CA ALA A 397 38.54 -4.81 22.67
C ALA A 397 37.15 -4.15 22.77
N ALA A 398 36.15 -4.68 22.06
CA ALA A 398 34.78 -4.19 22.14
C ALA A 398 34.14 -4.39 23.53
N LEU A 399 34.38 -5.54 24.17
CA LEU A 399 33.92 -5.80 25.54
C LEU A 399 34.61 -4.88 26.56
N ALA A 400 35.90 -4.58 26.37
CA ALA A 400 36.61 -3.63 27.21
C ALA A 400 36.04 -2.21 27.06
N ALA A 401 35.73 -1.78 25.82
CA ALA A 401 35.09 -0.49 25.57
C ALA A 401 33.71 -0.40 26.25
N VAL A 402 32.89 -1.44 26.15
CA VAL A 402 31.58 -1.53 26.82
C VAL A 402 31.69 -1.41 28.36
N ASP A 403 32.73 -2.00 28.94
CA ASP A 403 32.95 -1.93 30.40
C ASP A 403 33.39 -0.53 30.86
N ASN A 404 34.20 0.14 30.04
CA ASN A 404 34.71 1.48 30.31
C ASN A 404 33.76 2.61 29.87
N ASP A 405 32.61 2.27 29.30
CA ASP A 405 31.67 3.23 28.69
C ASP A 405 32.29 4.04 27.53
N GLU A 406 33.21 3.41 26.82
CA GLU A 406 33.90 3.98 25.65
C GLU A 406 33.19 3.59 24.34
N PRO A 407 33.36 4.39 23.27
CA PRO A 407 32.87 4.02 21.95
C PRO A 407 33.41 2.66 21.48
N LEU A 408 32.54 1.86 20.85
CA LEU A 408 32.95 0.59 20.26
C LEU A 408 34.04 0.79 19.19
N PRO A 409 34.94 -0.18 18.99
CA PRO A 409 36.03 -0.09 18.01
C PRO A 409 35.57 -0.19 16.54
N PHE A 410 34.28 -0.04 16.29
CA PHE A 410 33.64 -0.03 14.99
C PHE A 410 32.42 0.89 15.02
N THR A 411 32.12 1.52 13.88
CA THR A 411 31.08 2.56 13.75
C THR A 411 29.81 2.08 13.03
N ASP A 412 29.82 0.86 12.50
CA ASP A 412 28.73 0.27 11.73
C ASP A 412 28.48 -1.18 12.13
N ASP A 413 27.28 -1.45 12.63
CA ASP A 413 26.84 -2.78 13.08
C ASP A 413 26.90 -3.80 11.94
N ALA A 414 26.55 -3.41 10.71
CA ALA A 414 26.55 -4.32 9.56
C ALA A 414 27.98 -4.76 9.21
N THR A 415 28.93 -3.83 9.21
CA THR A 415 30.36 -4.12 9.01
C THR A 415 30.91 -5.02 10.12
N ALA A 416 30.55 -4.77 11.38
CA ALA A 416 30.98 -5.60 12.51
C ALA A 416 30.42 -7.03 12.41
N PHE A 417 29.16 -7.17 11.99
CA PHE A 417 28.53 -8.48 11.76
C PHE A 417 29.17 -9.23 10.59
N ASN A 418 29.50 -8.53 9.49
CA ASN A 418 30.22 -9.14 8.37
C ASN A 418 31.62 -9.62 8.79
N ARG A 419 32.33 -8.81 9.60
CA ARG A 419 33.63 -9.20 10.17
C ARG A 419 33.50 -10.44 11.06
N LEU A 420 32.47 -10.53 11.91
CA LEU A 420 32.19 -11.72 12.73
C LEU A 420 32.08 -12.99 11.87
N LEU A 421 31.32 -12.92 10.77
CA LEU A 421 31.04 -14.08 9.90
C LEU A 421 32.24 -14.49 9.03
N THR A 422 33.15 -13.57 8.75
CA THR A 422 34.29 -13.77 7.83
C THR A 422 35.62 -14.00 8.53
N ASP A 423 35.80 -13.55 9.79
CA ASP A 423 37.04 -13.74 10.54
C ASP A 423 37.30 -15.24 10.80
N PRO A 424 38.41 -15.82 10.31
CA PRO A 424 38.69 -17.24 10.45
C PRO A 424 38.96 -17.66 11.91
N ARG A 425 39.22 -16.71 12.80
CA ARG A 425 39.40 -16.96 14.23
C ARG A 425 38.07 -17.10 14.98
N THR A 426 36.96 -16.68 14.38
CA THR A 426 35.63 -16.83 14.98
C THR A 426 35.24 -18.30 15.00
N PRO A 427 34.95 -18.90 16.17
CA PRO A 427 34.43 -20.26 16.24
C PRO A 427 33.14 -20.40 15.43
N ARG A 428 32.90 -21.59 14.89
CA ARG A 428 31.68 -21.88 14.11
C ARG A 428 30.91 -22.99 14.80
N THR A 429 30.08 -22.62 15.75
CA THR A 429 29.21 -23.55 16.48
C THR A 429 27.76 -23.23 16.20
N THR A 430 26.90 -24.24 16.32
CA THR A 430 25.45 -24.07 16.15
C THR A 430 24.70 -24.55 17.38
N VAL A 431 23.60 -23.88 17.70
CA VAL A 431 22.69 -24.26 18.78
C VAL A 431 21.26 -24.44 18.26
N ARG A 432 20.44 -25.13 19.04
CA ARG A 432 18.99 -25.03 18.92
C ARG A 432 18.54 -23.76 19.64
N ALA A 433 17.84 -22.88 18.94
CA ALA A 433 17.28 -21.68 19.53
C ALA A 433 16.18 -22.04 20.55
N PRO A 434 15.88 -21.18 21.54
CA PRO A 434 14.84 -21.43 22.55
C PRO A 434 13.44 -21.74 22.00
N ASP A 435 13.14 -21.35 20.76
CA ASP A 435 11.89 -21.67 20.05
C ASP A 435 11.90 -23.05 19.35
N GLY A 436 12.95 -23.83 19.56
CA GLY A 436 13.10 -25.19 19.04
C GLY A 436 13.75 -25.29 17.66
N ARG A 437 14.01 -24.17 16.96
CA ARG A 437 14.64 -24.19 15.63
C ARG A 437 16.12 -24.61 15.72
N PRO A 438 16.57 -25.65 15.00
CA PRO A 438 17.95 -26.11 15.06
C PRO A 438 18.90 -25.27 14.19
N ASN A 439 20.22 -25.53 14.31
CA ASN A 439 21.28 -25.07 13.42
C ASN A 439 21.47 -23.54 13.33
N TRP A 440 21.19 -22.81 14.40
CA TRP A 440 21.49 -21.37 14.47
C TRP A 440 22.94 -21.14 14.84
N SER A 441 23.63 -20.23 14.13
CA SER A 441 25.00 -19.82 14.49
C SER A 441 25.01 -19.21 15.88
N GLN A 442 25.75 -19.84 16.80
CA GLN A 442 25.82 -19.40 18.19
C GLN A 442 26.49 -18.02 18.31
N GLN A 443 27.49 -17.77 17.48
CA GLN A 443 28.22 -16.51 17.42
C GLN A 443 27.32 -15.37 16.92
N ALA A 444 26.52 -15.63 15.88
CA ALA A 444 25.56 -14.66 15.35
C ALA A 444 24.45 -14.32 16.37
N LEU A 445 24.11 -15.27 17.26
CA LEU A 445 23.18 -15.03 18.37
C LEU A 445 23.83 -14.28 19.54
N ALA A 446 25.11 -14.53 19.82
CA ALA A 446 25.83 -13.94 20.94
C ALA A 446 26.27 -12.49 20.68
N PHE A 447 26.78 -12.20 19.48
CA PHE A 447 27.38 -10.90 19.16
C PHE A 447 26.44 -9.69 19.37
N PRO A 448 25.14 -9.75 19.06
CA PRO A 448 24.20 -8.69 19.38
C PRO A 448 24.19 -8.23 20.84
N ALA A 449 24.58 -9.09 21.80
CA ALA A 449 24.65 -8.70 23.21
C ALA A 449 25.72 -7.60 23.46
N VAL A 450 26.81 -7.59 22.68
CA VAL A 450 27.86 -6.56 22.75
C VAL A 450 27.33 -5.21 22.25
N LEU A 451 26.62 -5.23 21.11
CA LEU A 451 25.99 -4.04 20.54
C LEU A 451 24.89 -3.49 21.46
N ALA A 452 24.09 -4.40 22.03
CA ALA A 452 23.04 -4.05 22.97
C ALA A 452 23.59 -3.36 24.22
N ALA A 453 24.67 -3.89 24.80
CA ALA A 453 25.28 -3.32 26.01
C ALA A 453 25.78 -1.87 25.82
N ALA A 454 26.18 -1.50 24.60
CA ALA A 454 26.62 -0.15 24.25
C ALA A 454 25.47 0.85 23.99
N ARG A 455 24.20 0.44 24.02
CA ARG A 455 23.09 1.34 23.68
C ARG A 455 22.93 2.50 24.66
N PRO A 456 22.48 3.69 24.25
CA PRO A 456 22.33 4.83 25.16
C PRO A 456 21.28 4.66 26.26
N ASP A 457 20.20 3.92 26.02
CA ASP A 457 19.17 3.62 27.02
C ASP A 457 19.60 2.40 27.88
N PRO A 458 19.82 2.57 29.19
CA PRO A 458 20.27 1.49 30.07
C PRO A 458 19.30 0.30 30.15
N LEU A 459 18.00 0.56 30.13
CA LEU A 459 16.98 -0.48 30.21
C LEU A 459 16.93 -1.28 28.91
N ALA A 460 16.95 -0.59 27.77
CA ALA A 460 17.03 -1.25 26.47
C ALA A 460 18.30 -2.11 26.36
N ALA A 461 19.44 -1.59 26.82
CA ALA A 461 20.70 -2.30 26.84
C ALA A 461 20.61 -3.59 27.66
N ALA A 462 20.07 -3.53 28.87
CA ALA A 462 19.94 -4.67 29.77
C ALA A 462 19.01 -5.77 29.20
N LEU A 463 17.80 -5.38 28.76
CA LEU A 463 16.80 -6.33 28.26
C LEU A 463 17.27 -7.04 26.99
N GLU A 464 17.86 -6.29 26.04
CA GLU A 464 18.32 -6.87 24.79
C GLU A 464 19.59 -7.70 24.97
N ALA A 465 20.54 -7.27 25.80
CA ALA A 465 21.73 -8.05 26.09
C ALA A 465 21.37 -9.39 26.77
N VAL A 466 20.50 -9.38 27.77
CA VAL A 466 20.06 -10.62 28.44
C VAL A 466 19.24 -11.50 27.47
N GLY A 467 18.32 -10.93 26.70
CA GLY A 467 17.53 -11.66 25.72
C GLY A 467 18.39 -12.38 24.68
N THR A 468 19.27 -11.65 24.02
CA THR A 468 20.18 -12.21 22.98
C THR A 468 21.15 -13.22 23.58
N THR A 469 21.66 -12.99 24.80
CA THR A 469 22.49 -13.96 25.52
C THR A 469 21.73 -15.26 25.79
N ALA A 470 20.48 -15.18 26.25
CA ALA A 470 19.66 -16.37 26.48
C ALA A 470 19.50 -17.18 25.18
N TRP A 471 19.31 -16.52 24.05
CA TRP A 471 19.27 -17.20 22.74
C TRP A 471 20.59 -17.87 22.37
N ALA A 472 21.73 -17.23 22.65
CA ALA A 472 23.05 -17.82 22.42
C ALA A 472 23.35 -19.05 23.29
N TYR A 473 22.72 -19.17 24.45
CA TYR A 473 22.77 -20.37 25.29
C TYR A 473 21.91 -21.54 24.73
N GLY A 474 21.00 -21.27 23.78
CA GLY A 474 20.16 -22.28 23.17
C GLY A 474 19.34 -23.08 24.19
N ASP A 475 19.43 -24.41 24.16
CA ASP A 475 18.75 -25.30 25.11
C ASP A 475 19.17 -25.05 26.59
N ALA A 476 20.36 -24.48 26.81
CA ALA A 476 20.85 -24.14 28.15
C ALA A 476 20.36 -22.77 28.68
N HIS A 477 19.49 -22.07 27.95
CA HIS A 477 18.98 -20.75 28.35
C HIS A 477 18.32 -20.70 29.74
N PRO A 478 17.60 -21.74 30.25
CA PRO A 478 16.99 -21.64 31.59
C PRO A 478 18.04 -21.50 32.69
N ARG A 479 19.20 -22.13 32.52
CA ARG A 479 20.33 -21.97 33.44
C ARG A 479 20.87 -20.55 33.42
N PHE A 480 21.07 -19.97 32.24
CA PHE A 480 21.52 -18.58 32.11
C PHE A 480 20.54 -17.59 32.75
N LEU A 481 19.22 -17.79 32.55
CA LEU A 481 18.20 -16.92 33.15
C LEU A 481 18.20 -17.01 34.68
N ALA A 482 18.42 -18.20 35.25
CA ALA A 482 18.61 -18.37 36.69
C ALA A 482 19.87 -17.64 37.20
N GLU A 483 20.98 -17.71 36.45
CA GLU A 483 22.22 -16.96 36.76
C GLU A 483 21.98 -15.44 36.69
N ALA A 484 21.17 -14.96 35.74
CA ALA A 484 20.82 -13.54 35.62
C ALA A 484 19.98 -13.04 36.81
N ARG A 485 19.03 -13.86 37.29
CA ARG A 485 18.25 -13.58 38.51
C ARG A 485 19.15 -13.50 39.74
N ALA A 486 20.03 -14.47 39.93
CA ALA A 486 20.99 -14.46 41.03
C ALA A 486 21.94 -13.25 40.95
N PHE A 487 22.41 -12.90 39.74
CA PHE A 487 23.23 -11.72 39.55
C PHE A 487 22.49 -10.47 40.03
N LEU A 488 21.23 -10.27 39.63
CA LEU A 488 20.39 -9.14 40.04
C LEU A 488 20.25 -9.02 41.56
N GLU A 489 20.02 -10.13 42.26
CA GLU A 489 19.81 -10.15 43.72
C GLU A 489 21.09 -9.86 44.51
N THR A 490 22.25 -10.36 44.05
CA THR A 490 23.50 -10.31 44.81
C THR A 490 24.03 -8.89 45.01
N SER A 491 23.71 -7.95 44.13
CA SER A 491 24.15 -6.55 44.27
C SER A 491 23.06 -5.58 44.75
N SER A 492 21.90 -6.07 45.21
CA SER A 492 20.91 -5.25 45.93
C SER A 492 21.16 -5.19 47.45
N LYS A 493 22.16 -5.92 47.96
CA LYS A 493 22.55 -5.95 49.40
C LYS A 493 23.83 -5.15 49.70
N GLY A 494 24.33 -4.36 48.75
CA GLY A 494 25.55 -3.55 48.87
C GLY A 494 25.24 -2.07 49.03
#